data_AF-A0A2E6L0J0-F1
#
_entry.id   AF-A0A2E6L0J0-F1
#
_cell.length_a   1.000
_cell.length_b   1.000
_cell.length_c   1.000
_cell.angle_alpha   90.00
_cell.angle_beta   90.00
_cell.angle_gamma   90.00
#
_symmetry.space_group_name_H-M   'P 1'
#
loop_
_entity.id
_entity.type
_entity.pdbx_description
1 polymer ?
#
loop_
_entity_poly.entity_id
_entity_poly.type
_entity_poly.pdbx_seq_one_letter_code
_entity_poly.pdbx_strand_id
1 'polypeptide(L)'
;VVGVKDQREADRIFNGRLRSDMKEESELFFEFILKNNRPIKELISARYSFLNERLAEFYDISEVLGSEHRLVDLHEHPERGGILGQGTFLLVTSNPTRTSPVKRGLFVLDNLLGTPAPPAPPDVPELEEASEHKGKQLTMRQMMEVHREKTLCASCHKRMDPIGLGLENFNAIGQFRSEESGQPIDSSGVLITGEKFNDIAALKKVLADERRDDFYRCLSEKLLTYAIGRGPKYFDAVTIEALVEKLNKGEGNLKDLVVMIIESVPFQKRRGG
;
A
#
# COMPACT_ATOMS: atom_id res chain seq x y z
N VAL A 1 14.56 -0.29 -14.69
CA VAL A 1 13.18 -0.11 -14.21
C VAL A 1 12.21 0.18 -15.36
N VAL A 2 12.45 1.19 -16.19
CA VAL A 2 11.52 1.65 -17.25
C VAL A 2 11.54 0.82 -18.55
N GLY A 3 12.31 -0.26 -18.61
CA GLY A 3 12.37 -1.15 -19.79
C GLY A 3 13.18 -0.66 -20.99
N VAL A 4 13.67 0.59 -20.98
CA VAL A 4 14.48 1.17 -22.06
C VAL A 4 15.96 1.28 -21.69
N LYS A 5 16.84 1.21 -22.71
CA LYS A 5 18.30 1.33 -22.52
C LYS A 5 18.80 2.77 -22.59
N ASP A 6 18.10 3.64 -23.30
CA ASP A 6 18.47 5.04 -23.47
C ASP A 6 18.00 5.88 -22.27
N GLN A 7 18.92 6.62 -21.66
CA GLN A 7 18.61 7.43 -20.48
C GLN A 7 17.65 8.58 -20.82
N ARG A 8 17.76 9.19 -22.01
CA ARG A 8 16.89 10.30 -22.39
C ARG A 8 15.46 9.81 -22.62
N GLU A 9 15.30 8.62 -23.19
CA GLU A 9 14.02 7.96 -23.32
C GLU A 9 13.44 7.60 -21.95
N ALA A 10 14.25 7.05 -21.03
CA ALA A 10 13.83 6.78 -19.66
C ALA A 10 13.38 8.06 -18.94
N ASP A 11 14.13 9.15 -19.08
CA ASP A 11 13.82 10.46 -18.51
C ASP A 11 12.58 11.09 -19.14
N ARG A 12 12.23 10.74 -20.39
CA ARG A 12 10.97 11.17 -21.02
C ARG A 12 9.78 10.41 -20.46
N ILE A 13 9.91 9.10 -20.27
CA ILE A 13 8.84 8.27 -19.72
C ILE A 13 8.59 8.61 -18.24
N PHE A 14 9.64 8.61 -17.41
CA PHE A 14 9.53 8.88 -15.97
C PHE A 14 10.15 10.23 -15.61
N ASN A 15 9.35 11.30 -15.77
CA ASN A 15 9.78 12.68 -15.55
C ASN A 15 9.09 13.34 -14.35
N GLY A 16 9.48 14.59 -14.07
CA GLY A 16 8.90 15.39 -12.98
C GLY A 16 7.40 15.65 -13.10
N ARG A 17 6.86 15.77 -14.32
CA ARG A 17 5.41 15.97 -14.53
C ARG A 17 4.62 14.73 -14.15
N LEU A 18 5.08 13.55 -14.58
CA LEU A 18 4.46 12.28 -14.20
C LEU A 18 4.45 12.10 -12.67
N ARG A 19 5.55 12.45 -11.99
CA ARG A 19 5.60 12.41 -10.52
C ARG A 19 4.61 13.39 -9.88
N SER A 20 4.42 14.56 -10.47
CA SER A 20 3.37 15.49 -10.03
C SER A 20 1.97 14.91 -10.24
N ASP A 21 1.70 14.25 -11.36
CA ASP A 21 0.39 13.62 -11.61
C ASP A 21 0.09 12.50 -10.63
N MET A 22 1.09 11.67 -10.30
CA MET A 22 0.96 10.63 -9.27
C MET A 22 0.60 11.24 -7.92
N LYS A 23 1.24 12.35 -7.55
CA LYS A 23 0.92 13.06 -6.30
C LYS A 23 -0.52 13.58 -6.33
N GLU A 24 -0.92 14.20 -7.43
CA GLU A 24 -2.27 14.76 -7.60
C GLU A 24 -3.34 13.66 -7.62
N GLU A 25 -3.07 12.48 -8.20
CA GLU A 25 -3.91 11.28 -8.08
C GLU A 25 -4.18 10.95 -6.61
N SER A 26 -3.13 10.87 -5.77
CA SER A 26 -3.27 10.54 -4.36
C SER A 26 -4.09 11.58 -3.58
N GLU A 27 -3.85 12.86 -3.87
CA GLU A 27 -4.56 13.98 -3.22
C GLU A 27 -6.04 14.00 -3.59
N LEU A 28 -6.37 13.93 -4.89
CA LEU A 28 -7.75 13.90 -5.38
C LEU A 28 -8.51 12.65 -4.93
N PHE A 29 -7.83 11.49 -4.92
CA PHE A 29 -8.43 10.24 -4.45
C PHE A 29 -8.85 10.32 -2.98
N PHE A 30 -7.95 10.78 -2.10
CA PHE A 30 -8.27 10.97 -0.70
C PHE A 30 -9.33 12.04 -0.49
N GLU A 31 -9.20 13.18 -1.18
CA GLU A 31 -10.17 14.27 -1.13
C GLU A 31 -11.58 13.80 -1.51
N PHE A 32 -11.70 13.00 -2.57
CA PHE A 32 -12.98 12.46 -3.02
C PHE A 32 -13.63 11.56 -1.97
N ILE A 33 -12.87 10.64 -1.37
CA ILE A 33 -13.36 9.74 -0.31
C ILE A 33 -13.85 10.57 0.89
N LEU A 34 -13.06 11.56 1.32
CA LEU A 34 -13.40 12.40 2.47
C LEU A 34 -14.62 13.29 2.19
N LYS A 35 -14.63 14.03 1.08
CA LYS A 35 -15.70 14.98 0.75
C LYS A 35 -17.04 14.29 0.53
N ASN A 36 -17.04 13.13 -0.13
CA ASN A 36 -18.24 12.36 -0.42
C ASN A 36 -18.62 11.37 0.70
N ASN A 37 -17.91 11.40 1.83
CA ASN A 37 -18.12 10.49 2.97
C ASN A 37 -18.18 9.01 2.53
N ARG A 38 -17.22 8.60 1.70
CA ARG A 38 -17.15 7.24 1.19
C ARG A 38 -16.71 6.26 2.28
N PRO A 39 -17.04 4.95 2.14
CA PRO A 39 -16.53 3.91 3.01
C PRO A 39 -15.00 3.91 3.07
N ILE A 40 -14.44 3.87 4.27
CA ILE A 40 -12.98 3.87 4.54
C ILE A 40 -12.27 2.75 3.77
N LYS A 41 -12.92 1.60 3.63
CA LYS A 41 -12.37 0.45 2.90
C LYS A 41 -12.04 0.74 1.43
N GLU A 42 -12.64 1.79 0.84
CA GLU A 42 -12.32 2.23 -0.51
C GLU A 42 -10.88 2.75 -0.62
N LEU A 43 -10.25 3.21 0.48
CA LEU A 43 -8.82 3.54 0.49
C LEU A 43 -7.94 2.35 0.07
N ILE A 44 -8.42 1.12 0.22
CA ILE A 44 -7.71 -0.11 -0.18
C ILE A 44 -8.34 -0.71 -1.44
N SER A 45 -9.67 -0.77 -1.52
CA SER A 45 -10.40 -1.61 -2.46
C SER A 45 -11.15 -0.85 -3.55
N ALA A 46 -11.01 0.47 -3.64
CA ALA A 46 -11.66 1.28 -4.68
C ALA A 46 -11.33 0.74 -6.07
N ARG A 47 -12.34 0.72 -6.93
CA ARG A 47 -12.23 0.41 -8.37
C ARG A 47 -12.32 1.68 -9.21
N TYR A 48 -11.75 2.75 -8.70
CA TYR A 48 -11.65 4.03 -9.39
C TYR A 48 -10.38 4.76 -8.94
N SER A 49 -9.93 5.71 -9.74
CA SER A 49 -8.88 6.67 -9.37
C SER A 49 -9.07 8.00 -10.11
N PHE A 50 -8.13 8.93 -9.89
CA PHE A 50 -8.10 10.22 -10.57
C PHE A 50 -6.92 10.28 -11.51
N LEU A 51 -7.18 10.24 -12.82
CA LEU A 51 -6.12 10.15 -13.83
C LEU A 51 -6.29 11.24 -14.89
N ASN A 52 -5.16 11.77 -15.37
CA ASN A 52 -5.08 12.48 -16.64
C ASN A 52 -4.48 11.58 -17.72
N GLU A 53 -4.42 12.04 -18.97
CA GLU A 53 -3.94 11.25 -20.11
C GLU A 53 -2.53 10.68 -19.88
N ARG A 54 -1.59 11.51 -19.42
CA ARG A 54 -0.20 11.10 -19.18
C ARG A 54 -0.08 10.00 -18.12
N LEU A 55 -0.83 10.09 -17.03
CA LEU A 55 -0.80 9.08 -15.98
C LEU A 55 -1.52 7.80 -16.41
N ALA A 56 -2.62 7.93 -17.14
CA ALA A 56 -3.37 6.81 -17.70
C ALA A 56 -2.52 6.02 -18.71
N GLU A 57 -1.84 6.69 -19.64
CA GLU A 57 -0.86 6.08 -20.55
C GLU A 57 0.23 5.33 -19.79
N PHE A 58 0.77 5.93 -18.72
CA PHE A 58 1.79 5.29 -17.90
C PHE A 58 1.26 4.05 -17.14
N TYR A 59 -0.03 4.01 -16.86
CA TYR A 59 -0.72 2.88 -16.21
C TYR A 59 -1.31 1.87 -17.19
N ASP A 60 -1.20 2.10 -18.50
CA ASP A 60 -1.81 1.30 -19.56
C ASP A 60 -3.35 1.29 -19.48
N ILE A 61 -3.94 2.45 -19.14
CA ILE A 61 -5.37 2.69 -19.05
C ILE A 61 -5.79 3.54 -20.24
N SER A 62 -6.69 3.01 -21.06
CA SER A 62 -7.19 3.66 -22.27
C SER A 62 -8.30 4.68 -21.97
N GLU A 63 -8.69 5.45 -22.99
CA GLU A 63 -9.89 6.32 -22.98
C GLU A 63 -9.84 7.52 -22.01
N VAL A 64 -8.66 7.91 -21.53
CA VAL A 64 -8.44 9.14 -20.75
C VAL A 64 -7.70 10.16 -21.60
N LEU A 65 -8.29 11.34 -21.85
CA LEU A 65 -7.75 12.35 -22.76
C LEU A 65 -7.64 13.73 -22.09
N GLY A 66 -6.53 14.43 -22.30
CA GLY A 66 -6.28 15.77 -21.78
C GLY A 66 -5.49 15.82 -20.47
N SER A 67 -5.07 17.04 -20.11
CA SER A 67 -4.20 17.31 -18.96
C SER A 67 -4.90 17.21 -17.60
N GLU A 68 -6.21 17.38 -17.56
CA GLU A 68 -6.99 17.42 -16.33
C GLU A 68 -7.30 16.02 -15.79
N HIS A 69 -7.03 15.82 -14.50
CA HIS A 69 -7.41 14.63 -13.78
C HIS A 69 -8.93 14.51 -13.70
N ARG A 70 -9.44 13.29 -13.90
CA ARG A 70 -10.86 12.96 -13.77
C ARG A 70 -11.03 11.65 -13.05
N LEU A 71 -12.22 11.45 -12.47
CA LEU A 71 -12.63 10.16 -11.95
C LEU A 71 -12.69 9.15 -13.10
N VAL A 72 -11.90 8.09 -13.01
CA VAL A 72 -11.82 6.99 -13.98
C VAL A 72 -12.26 5.70 -13.31
N ASP A 73 -13.15 4.96 -13.98
CA ASP A 73 -13.54 3.61 -13.57
C ASP A 73 -12.43 2.61 -13.89
N LEU A 74 -12.13 1.73 -12.94
CA LEU A 74 -11.04 0.76 -13.00
C LEU A 74 -11.55 -0.67 -12.82
N HIS A 75 -12.82 -0.96 -13.12
CA HIS A 75 -13.35 -2.32 -13.01
C HIS A 75 -12.61 -3.32 -13.91
N GLU A 76 -12.18 -2.89 -15.09
CA GLU A 76 -11.37 -3.69 -16.03
C GLU A 76 -9.88 -3.72 -15.67
N HIS A 77 -9.46 -2.96 -14.66
CA HIS A 77 -8.09 -2.88 -14.15
C HIS A 77 -8.06 -3.25 -12.65
N PRO A 78 -8.44 -4.48 -12.27
CA PRO A 78 -8.61 -4.89 -10.88
C PRO A 78 -7.31 -4.82 -10.05
N GLU A 79 -6.15 -4.76 -10.69
CA GLU A 79 -4.85 -4.49 -10.08
C GLU A 79 -4.71 -3.03 -9.61
N ARG A 80 -5.37 -2.09 -10.28
CA ARG A 80 -5.37 -0.65 -9.95
C ARG A 80 -6.49 -0.27 -8.98
N GLY A 81 -6.50 1.00 -8.59
CA GLY A 81 -7.45 1.55 -7.62
C GLY A 81 -7.06 1.22 -6.17
N GLY A 82 -7.47 2.11 -5.27
CA GLY A 82 -6.96 2.13 -3.89
C GLY A 82 -5.49 2.53 -3.81
N ILE A 83 -5.00 2.81 -2.60
CA ILE A 83 -3.63 3.29 -2.36
C ILE A 83 -2.58 2.28 -2.85
N LEU A 84 -2.86 0.98 -2.75
CA LEU A 84 -1.91 -0.08 -3.13
C LEU A 84 -1.66 -0.17 -4.65
N GLY A 85 -2.55 0.40 -5.47
CA GLY A 85 -2.39 0.48 -6.92
C GLY A 85 -1.76 1.78 -7.42
N GLN A 86 -1.54 2.77 -6.54
CA GLN A 86 -1.06 4.10 -6.91
C GLN A 86 0.47 4.14 -7.06
N GLY A 87 0.93 4.93 -8.04
CA GLY A 87 2.35 5.09 -8.34
C GLY A 87 3.14 5.73 -7.20
N THR A 88 2.53 6.63 -6.43
CA THR A 88 3.15 7.22 -5.23
C THR A 88 3.56 6.12 -4.26
N PHE A 89 2.60 5.34 -3.76
CA PHE A 89 2.85 4.22 -2.85
C PHE A 89 3.92 3.27 -3.39
N LEU A 90 3.79 2.83 -4.64
CA LEU A 90 4.71 1.86 -5.25
C LEU A 90 6.13 2.40 -5.37
N LEU A 91 6.28 3.71 -5.62
CA LEU A 91 7.57 4.39 -5.72
C LEU A 91 8.26 4.56 -4.36
N VAL A 92 7.57 5.13 -3.35
CA VAL A 92 8.17 5.37 -2.02
C VAL A 92 8.53 4.05 -1.31
N THR A 93 7.80 2.98 -1.59
CA THR A 93 8.04 1.66 -0.99
C THR A 93 9.00 0.78 -1.79
N SER A 94 9.73 1.34 -2.75
CA SER A 94 10.74 0.63 -3.54
C SER A 94 12.17 1.13 -3.27
N ASN A 95 13.17 0.45 -3.83
CA ASN A 95 14.54 0.93 -3.89
C ASN A 95 14.78 1.66 -5.23
N PRO A 96 15.83 2.50 -5.35
CA PRO A 96 16.11 3.22 -6.59
C PRO A 96 16.24 2.33 -7.83
N THR A 97 16.72 1.10 -7.66
CA THR A 97 17.03 0.17 -8.76
C THR A 97 16.05 -1.00 -8.89
N ARG A 98 15.27 -1.31 -7.84
CA ARG A 98 14.46 -2.53 -7.73
C ARG A 98 13.24 -2.35 -6.82
N THR A 99 12.27 -3.25 -6.94
CA THR A 99 11.16 -3.34 -5.99
C THR A 99 11.68 -3.75 -4.59
N SER A 100 10.86 -3.54 -3.56
CA SER A 100 11.17 -3.99 -2.21
C SER A 100 9.92 -4.58 -1.55
N PRO A 101 9.72 -5.92 -1.63
CA PRO A 101 8.64 -6.61 -0.92
C PRO A 101 8.63 -6.29 0.57
N VAL A 102 9.81 -6.18 1.19
CA VAL A 102 9.97 -5.81 2.60
C VAL A 102 9.39 -4.44 2.88
N LYS A 103 9.81 -3.38 2.17
CA LYS A 103 9.30 -2.02 2.39
C LYS A 103 7.81 -1.89 2.09
N ARG A 104 7.32 -2.55 1.04
CA ARG A 104 5.89 -2.61 0.68
C ARG A 104 5.06 -3.25 1.79
N GLY A 105 5.47 -4.44 2.24
CA GLY A 105 4.81 -5.17 3.31
C GLY A 105 4.84 -4.41 4.65
N LEU A 106 6.00 -3.84 5.01
CA LEU A 106 6.14 -3.00 6.20
C LEU A 106 5.21 -1.78 6.15
N PHE A 107 5.11 -1.09 5.02
CA PHE A 107 4.19 0.03 4.89
C PHE A 107 2.75 -0.40 5.20
N VAL A 108 2.30 -1.54 4.66
CA VAL A 108 0.94 -2.06 4.92
C VAL A 108 0.78 -2.44 6.39
N LEU A 109 1.74 -3.14 6.99
CA LEU A 109 1.69 -3.49 8.42
C LEU A 109 1.62 -2.26 9.32
N ASP A 110 2.40 -1.23 9.03
CA ASP A 110 2.55 -0.04 9.87
C ASP A 110 1.43 0.99 9.66
N ASN A 111 0.94 1.11 8.41
CA ASN A 111 0.02 2.18 8.02
C ASN A 111 -1.40 1.72 7.76
N LEU A 112 -1.60 0.44 7.46
CA LEU A 112 -2.93 -0.12 7.26
C LEU A 112 -3.31 -1.09 8.38
N LEU A 113 -2.44 -1.99 8.84
CA LEU A 113 -2.87 -3.03 9.78
C LEU A 113 -2.52 -2.75 11.25
N GLY A 114 -1.71 -1.74 11.56
CA GLY A 114 -1.30 -1.44 12.94
C GLY A 114 -0.54 -2.58 13.63
N THR A 115 0.15 -3.42 12.85
CA THR A 115 0.86 -4.62 13.34
C THR A 115 2.34 -4.58 12.95
N PRO A 116 3.10 -3.57 13.43
CA PRO A 116 4.46 -3.33 12.98
C PRO A 116 5.36 -4.55 13.19
N ALA A 117 6.26 -4.78 12.25
CA ALA A 117 7.29 -5.79 12.39
C ALA A 117 8.42 -5.28 13.31
N PRO A 118 9.15 -6.18 14.01
CA PRO A 118 10.34 -5.77 14.74
C PRO A 118 11.38 -5.18 13.76
N PRO A 119 12.25 -4.27 14.23
CA PRO A 119 13.31 -3.72 13.41
C PRO A 119 14.23 -4.83 12.88
N ALA A 120 14.80 -4.61 11.70
CA ALA A 120 15.78 -5.52 11.14
C ALA A 120 16.98 -5.68 12.10
N PRO A 121 17.58 -6.88 12.22
CA PRO A 121 18.83 -7.06 12.95
C PRO A 121 19.96 -6.16 12.42
N PRO A 122 20.99 -5.86 13.22
CA PRO A 122 22.21 -5.29 12.67
C PRO A 122 22.85 -6.26 11.66
N ASP A 123 23.58 -5.70 10.68
CA ASP A 123 24.37 -6.45 9.68
C ASP A 123 23.57 -7.41 8.78
N VAL A 124 22.38 -7.00 8.32
CA VAL A 124 21.65 -7.74 7.28
C VAL A 124 22.43 -7.71 5.96
N PRO A 125 22.78 -8.86 5.36
CA PRO A 125 23.45 -8.91 4.06
C PRO A 125 22.59 -8.31 2.95
N GLU A 126 23.22 -7.72 1.93
CA GLU A 126 22.50 -7.23 0.76
C GLU A 126 21.81 -8.38 0.00
N LEU A 127 20.69 -8.06 -0.65
CA LEU A 127 19.89 -9.06 -1.36
C LEU A 127 20.66 -9.61 -2.57
N GLU A 128 21.45 -8.76 -3.23
CA GLU A 128 22.31 -9.13 -4.35
C GLU A 128 23.33 -10.21 -3.96
N GLU A 129 24.02 -10.05 -2.82
CA GLU A 129 25.01 -11.01 -2.31
C GLU A 129 24.39 -12.39 -2.05
N ALA A 130 23.12 -12.43 -1.61
CA ALA A 130 22.38 -13.67 -1.42
C ALA A 130 22.08 -14.41 -2.74
N SER A 131 22.05 -13.70 -3.88
CA SER A 131 21.67 -14.24 -5.19
C SER A 131 22.85 -14.66 -6.09
N GLU A 132 24.08 -14.25 -5.75
CA GLU A 132 25.30 -14.47 -6.56
C GLU A 132 25.63 -15.96 -6.83
N HIS A 133 24.95 -16.89 -6.14
CA HIS A 133 25.29 -18.32 -6.15
C HIS A 133 24.51 -19.19 -7.15
N LYS A 134 23.62 -18.64 -8.00
CA LYS A 134 22.70 -19.49 -8.82
C LYS A 134 22.81 -19.42 -10.34
N GLY A 135 23.71 -18.62 -10.93
CA GLY A 135 24.01 -18.64 -12.38
C GLY A 135 22.84 -18.31 -13.33
N LYS A 136 21.67 -17.95 -12.79
CA LYS A 136 20.44 -17.53 -13.48
C LYS A 136 19.95 -16.24 -12.85
N GLN A 137 19.35 -15.35 -13.64
CA GLN A 137 18.62 -14.21 -13.07
C GLN A 137 17.39 -14.73 -12.32
N LEU A 138 17.40 -14.54 -11.00
CA LEU A 138 16.32 -14.92 -10.10
C LEU A 138 15.23 -13.83 -10.14
N THR A 139 13.97 -14.24 -9.98
CA THR A 139 12.89 -13.30 -9.68
C THR A 139 13.04 -12.74 -8.26
N MET A 140 12.38 -11.62 -7.97
CA MET A 140 12.34 -11.03 -6.63
C MET A 140 11.86 -12.03 -5.58
N ARG A 141 10.86 -12.87 -5.91
CA ARG A 141 10.39 -13.96 -5.04
C ARG A 141 11.50 -14.96 -4.74
N GLN A 142 12.20 -15.43 -5.77
CA GLN A 142 13.30 -16.40 -5.63
C GLN A 142 14.48 -15.81 -4.83
N MET A 143 14.82 -14.54 -5.05
CA MET A 143 15.86 -13.87 -4.25
C MET A 143 15.46 -13.78 -2.78
N MET A 144 14.21 -13.42 -2.50
CA MET A 144 13.68 -13.39 -1.13
C MET A 144 13.65 -14.77 -0.49
N GLU A 145 13.32 -15.83 -1.22
CA GLU A 145 13.40 -17.21 -0.73
C GLU A 145 14.81 -17.58 -0.29
N VAL A 146 15.83 -17.30 -1.11
CA VAL A 146 17.23 -17.55 -0.75
C VAL A 146 17.64 -16.74 0.47
N HIS A 147 17.29 -15.44 0.53
CA HIS A 147 17.59 -14.58 1.68
C HIS A 147 16.98 -15.10 3.00
N ARG A 148 15.84 -15.79 2.92
CA ARG A 148 15.08 -16.29 4.07
C ARG A 148 15.38 -17.73 4.46
N GLU A 149 16.37 -18.38 3.84
CA GLU A 149 16.78 -19.74 4.22
C GLU A 149 17.21 -19.81 5.70
N LYS A 150 17.68 -18.69 6.28
CA LYS A 150 17.98 -18.59 7.72
C LYS A 150 16.70 -18.44 8.55
N THR A 151 16.55 -19.26 9.58
CA THR A 151 15.37 -19.29 10.49
C THR A 151 15.06 -17.94 11.13
N LEU A 152 16.09 -17.17 11.53
CA LEU A 152 15.97 -15.82 12.09
C LEU A 152 15.34 -14.82 11.13
N CYS A 153 15.61 -14.93 9.83
CA CYS A 153 15.02 -14.06 8.82
C CYS A 153 13.58 -14.49 8.53
N ALA A 154 13.34 -15.80 8.42
CA ALA A 154 12.03 -16.33 8.09
C ALA A 154 10.91 -15.92 9.07
N SER A 155 11.20 -15.80 10.38
CA SER A 155 10.17 -15.48 11.39
C SER A 155 9.56 -14.08 11.21
N CYS A 156 10.38 -13.09 10.93
CA CYS A 156 9.91 -11.71 10.72
C CYS A 156 9.31 -11.54 9.33
N HIS A 157 9.94 -12.12 8.31
CA HIS A 157 9.52 -12.01 6.92
C HIS A 157 8.15 -12.65 6.65
N LYS A 158 7.76 -13.70 7.39
CA LYS A 158 6.41 -14.30 7.31
C LYS A 158 5.26 -13.29 7.46
N ARG A 159 5.49 -12.15 8.11
CA ARG A 159 4.48 -11.09 8.30
C ARG A 159 4.35 -10.17 7.09
N MET A 160 5.48 -9.72 6.54
CA MET A 160 5.52 -8.64 5.54
C MET A 160 5.62 -9.16 4.11
N ASP A 161 6.35 -10.25 3.90
CA ASP A 161 6.68 -10.70 2.54
C ASP A 161 5.48 -11.18 1.75
N PRO A 162 4.49 -11.92 2.31
CA PRO A 162 3.31 -12.26 1.53
C PRO A 162 2.67 -11.00 0.94
N ILE A 163 2.47 -9.96 1.74
CA ILE A 163 1.87 -8.70 1.31
C ILE A 163 2.74 -8.02 0.24
N GLY A 164 4.05 -7.90 0.50
CA GLY A 164 5.00 -7.28 -0.42
C GLY A 164 5.14 -8.00 -1.75
N LEU A 165 5.22 -9.34 -1.71
CA LEU A 165 5.30 -10.20 -2.89
C LEU A 165 3.98 -10.21 -3.68
N GLY A 166 2.85 -10.00 -3.00
CA GLY A 166 1.55 -9.77 -3.64
C GLY A 166 1.48 -8.52 -4.52
N LEU A 167 2.46 -7.62 -4.40
CA LEU A 167 2.57 -6.39 -5.18
C LEU A 167 3.64 -6.48 -6.28
N GLU A 168 4.33 -7.62 -6.45
CA GLU A 168 5.50 -7.70 -7.36
C GLU A 168 5.18 -7.62 -8.85
N ASN A 169 3.91 -7.76 -9.22
CA ASN A 169 3.44 -7.40 -10.55
C ASN A 169 3.61 -5.89 -10.83
N PHE A 170 3.82 -5.05 -9.82
CA PHE A 170 4.24 -3.67 -10.03
C PHE A 170 5.75 -3.50 -9.90
N ASN A 171 6.38 -2.93 -10.92
CA ASN A 171 7.78 -2.55 -10.86
C ASN A 171 8.02 -1.37 -9.88
N ALA A 172 9.27 -0.94 -9.72
CA ALA A 172 9.65 0.07 -8.74
C ALA A 172 9.03 1.47 -8.96
N ILE A 173 8.53 1.77 -10.17
CA ILE A 173 7.85 3.04 -10.49
C ILE A 173 6.34 2.88 -10.68
N GLY A 174 5.81 1.68 -10.39
CA GLY A 174 4.38 1.38 -10.40
C GLY A 174 3.79 1.02 -11.76
N GLN A 175 4.60 0.60 -12.75
CA GLN A 175 4.06 -0.03 -13.97
C GLN A 175 3.76 -1.51 -13.71
N PHE A 176 2.68 -2.01 -14.28
CA PHE A 176 2.30 -3.40 -14.18
C PHE A 176 3.12 -4.29 -15.14
N ARG A 177 3.40 -5.52 -14.73
CA ARG A 177 4.13 -6.55 -15.47
C ARG A 177 3.63 -7.94 -15.09
N SER A 178 3.54 -8.81 -16.07
CA SER A 178 3.22 -10.23 -15.89
C SER A 178 4.46 -11.10 -15.67
N GLU A 179 5.63 -10.63 -16.12
CA GLU A 179 6.88 -11.39 -16.09
C GLU A 179 8.05 -10.58 -15.52
N GLU A 180 9.01 -11.28 -14.92
CA GLU A 180 10.30 -10.77 -14.48
C GLU A 180 11.40 -11.76 -14.87
N SER A 181 12.45 -11.27 -15.54
CA SER A 181 13.55 -12.12 -16.04
C SER A 181 13.07 -13.32 -16.90
N GLY A 182 12.02 -13.11 -17.69
CA GLY A 182 11.42 -14.13 -18.57
C GLY A 182 10.64 -15.23 -17.84
N GLN A 183 10.30 -15.01 -16.56
CA GLN A 183 9.49 -15.91 -15.76
C GLN A 183 8.19 -15.22 -15.33
N PRO A 184 7.04 -15.91 -15.31
CA PRO A 184 5.80 -15.39 -14.76
C PRO A 184 5.98 -14.96 -13.29
N ILE A 185 5.38 -13.83 -12.94
CA ILE A 185 5.37 -13.33 -11.57
C ILE A 185 4.24 -14.02 -10.80
N ASP A 186 4.62 -14.78 -9.78
CA ASP A 186 3.69 -15.27 -8.77
C ASP A 186 3.47 -14.18 -7.70
N SER A 187 2.27 -13.62 -7.62
CA SER A 187 1.83 -12.69 -6.59
C SER A 187 0.87 -13.31 -5.58
N SER A 188 0.79 -14.65 -5.52
CA SER A 188 0.04 -15.35 -4.50
C SER A 188 0.75 -15.34 -3.14
N GLY A 189 -0.01 -15.52 -2.07
CA GLY A 189 0.54 -15.59 -0.73
C GLY A 189 -0.47 -15.98 0.33
N VAL A 190 0.06 -16.21 1.53
CA VAL A 190 -0.72 -16.52 2.73
C VAL A 190 -0.23 -15.60 3.84
N LEU A 191 -1.14 -14.82 4.43
CA LEU A 191 -0.81 -13.99 5.58
C LEU A 191 -0.48 -14.86 6.79
N ILE A 192 0.27 -14.32 7.75
CA ILE A 192 0.59 -15.04 9.00
C ILE A 192 -0.64 -15.45 9.81
N THR A 193 -1.76 -14.75 9.58
CA THR A 193 -3.09 -14.99 10.15
C THR A 193 -3.88 -16.08 9.41
N GLY A 194 -3.43 -16.52 8.24
CA GLY A 194 -3.94 -17.70 7.51
C GLY A 194 -4.75 -17.39 6.24
N GLU A 195 -5.12 -16.13 6.01
CA GLU A 195 -5.85 -15.69 4.81
C GLU A 195 -4.98 -15.88 3.58
N LYS A 196 -5.59 -16.34 2.48
CA LYS A 196 -4.91 -16.66 1.23
C LYS A 196 -5.37 -15.71 0.12
N PHE A 197 -4.45 -15.35 -0.75
CA PHE A 197 -4.75 -14.57 -1.96
C PHE A 197 -3.89 -15.07 -3.12
N ASN A 198 -4.41 -14.92 -4.33
CA ASN A 198 -3.73 -15.39 -5.55
C ASN A 198 -3.15 -14.23 -6.38
N ASP A 199 -3.57 -13.00 -6.11
CA ASP A 199 -3.16 -11.79 -6.80
C ASP A 199 -3.40 -10.56 -5.91
N ILE A 200 -3.03 -9.38 -6.41
CA ILE A 200 -3.24 -8.11 -5.72
C ILE A 200 -4.73 -7.77 -5.49
N ALA A 201 -5.63 -8.14 -6.40
CA ALA A 201 -7.05 -7.83 -6.24
C ALA A 201 -7.64 -8.61 -5.06
N ALA A 202 -7.28 -9.88 -4.94
CA ALA A 202 -7.57 -10.73 -3.80
C ALA A 202 -6.88 -10.22 -2.52
N LEU A 203 -5.62 -9.76 -2.59
CA LEU A 203 -4.94 -9.15 -1.45
C LEU A 203 -5.67 -7.89 -0.94
N LYS A 204 -6.06 -6.98 -1.84
CA LYS A 204 -6.86 -5.78 -1.51
C LYS A 204 -8.16 -6.17 -0.83
N LYS A 205 -8.84 -7.22 -1.31
CA LYS A 205 -10.05 -7.76 -0.68
C LYS A 205 -9.80 -8.30 0.73
N VAL A 206 -8.76 -9.13 0.91
CA VAL A 206 -8.37 -9.63 2.24
C VAL A 206 -8.14 -8.47 3.22
N LEU A 207 -7.40 -7.45 2.79
CA LEU A 207 -7.09 -6.28 3.62
C LEU A 207 -8.31 -5.42 3.93
N ALA A 208 -9.20 -5.23 2.96
CA ALA A 208 -10.38 -4.36 3.08
C ALA A 208 -11.57 -5.01 3.81
N ASP A 209 -11.71 -6.34 3.71
CA ASP A 209 -12.85 -7.09 4.23
C ASP A 209 -12.47 -7.98 5.42
N GLU A 210 -11.55 -8.93 5.24
CA GLU A 210 -11.20 -9.92 6.28
C GLU A 210 -10.36 -9.30 7.41
N ARG A 211 -9.47 -8.36 7.09
CA ARG A 211 -8.62 -7.63 8.04
C ARG A 211 -9.16 -6.23 8.35
N ARG A 212 -10.45 -5.99 8.07
CA ARG A 212 -11.09 -4.67 8.20
C ARG A 212 -10.97 -4.07 9.60
N ASP A 213 -11.07 -4.88 10.65
CA ASP A 213 -11.00 -4.40 12.04
C ASP A 213 -9.60 -3.88 12.38
N ASP A 214 -8.55 -4.54 11.90
CA ASP A 214 -7.17 -4.05 12.03
C ASP A 214 -6.99 -2.74 11.27
N PHE A 215 -7.60 -2.64 10.09
CA PHE A 215 -7.56 -1.40 9.30
C PHE A 215 -8.27 -0.23 9.98
N TYR A 216 -9.48 -0.46 10.46
CA TYR A 216 -10.24 0.56 11.19
C TYR A 216 -9.55 0.98 12.48
N ARG A 217 -8.95 0.04 13.21
CA ARG A 217 -8.18 0.34 14.41
C ARG A 217 -6.96 1.19 14.09
N CYS A 218 -6.14 0.78 13.12
CA CYS A 218 -4.93 1.49 12.72
C CYS A 218 -5.24 2.92 12.26
N LEU A 219 -6.26 3.08 11.41
CA LEU A 219 -6.68 4.40 10.93
C LEU A 219 -7.22 5.27 12.07
N SER A 220 -8.05 4.70 12.96
CA SER A 220 -8.58 5.41 14.12
C SER A 220 -7.47 5.89 15.05
N GLU A 221 -6.46 5.06 15.32
CA GLU A 221 -5.30 5.42 16.13
C GLU A 221 -4.47 6.55 15.52
N LYS A 222 -4.20 6.49 14.22
CA LYS A 222 -3.42 7.52 13.52
C LYS A 222 -4.17 8.85 13.44
N LEU A 223 -5.47 8.82 13.09
CA LEU A 223 -6.28 10.03 13.05
C LEU A 223 -6.48 10.63 14.45
N LEU A 224 -6.67 9.79 15.47
CA LEU A 224 -6.75 10.25 16.86
C LEU A 224 -5.44 10.92 17.27
N THR A 225 -4.30 10.28 16.99
CA THR A 225 -2.96 10.81 17.28
C THR A 225 -2.75 12.18 16.66
N TYR A 226 -3.11 12.32 15.38
CA TYR A 226 -3.07 13.60 14.67
C TYR A 226 -3.97 14.64 15.35
N ALA A 227 -5.22 14.27 15.67
CA ALA A 227 -6.22 15.18 16.24
C ALA A 227 -5.85 15.70 17.64
N ILE A 228 -5.21 14.88 18.48
CA ILE A 228 -4.88 15.24 19.87
C ILE A 228 -3.43 15.69 20.06
N GLY A 229 -2.57 15.51 19.05
CA GLY A 229 -1.15 15.91 19.06
C GLY A 229 -0.25 15.06 19.95
N ARG A 230 -0.65 13.82 20.27
CA ARG A 230 0.13 12.84 21.05
C ARG A 230 -0.26 11.42 20.68
N GLY A 231 0.63 10.46 20.92
CA GLY A 231 0.31 9.04 20.76
C GLY A 231 -0.81 8.57 21.73
N PRO A 232 -1.54 7.50 21.39
CA PRO A 232 -2.55 6.91 22.25
C PRO A 232 -1.90 6.37 23.53
N LYS A 233 -2.60 6.49 24.65
CA LYS A 233 -2.25 5.90 25.94
C LYS A 233 -3.19 4.74 26.24
N TYR A 234 -2.86 3.95 27.28
CA TYR A 234 -3.66 2.78 27.66
C TYR A 234 -5.16 3.09 27.84
N PHE A 235 -5.51 4.27 28.35
CA PHE A 235 -6.90 4.68 28.56
C PHE A 235 -7.62 5.15 27.28
N ASP A 236 -6.89 5.45 26.20
CA ASP A 236 -7.49 5.79 24.90
C ASP A 236 -7.97 4.52 24.16
N ALA A 237 -7.52 3.33 24.57
CA ALA A 237 -7.91 2.05 23.97
C ALA A 237 -9.44 1.86 23.92
N VAL A 238 -10.15 2.25 25.00
CA VAL A 238 -11.61 2.19 25.08
C VAL A 238 -12.27 3.10 24.03
N THR A 239 -11.66 4.26 23.74
CA THR A 239 -12.16 5.16 22.69
C THR A 239 -11.97 4.53 21.31
N ILE A 240 -10.78 3.98 21.04
CA ILE A 240 -10.47 3.33 19.77
C ILE A 240 -11.39 2.13 19.53
N GLU A 241 -11.61 1.30 20.54
CA GLU A 241 -12.56 0.17 20.46
C GLU A 241 -13.98 0.64 20.13
N ALA A 242 -14.46 1.69 20.79
CA ALA A 242 -15.77 2.26 20.50
C ALA A 242 -15.88 2.84 19.08
N LEU A 243 -14.80 3.44 18.55
CA LEU A 243 -14.75 3.91 17.17
C LEU A 243 -14.86 2.74 16.18
N VAL A 244 -14.08 1.68 16.38
CA VAL A 244 -14.10 0.49 15.51
C VAL A 244 -15.48 -0.19 15.54
N GLU A 245 -16.08 -0.33 16.73
CA GLU A 245 -17.43 -0.89 16.86
C GLU A 245 -18.48 -0.06 16.10
N LYS A 246 -18.43 1.27 16.20
CA LYS A 246 -19.33 2.16 15.45
C LYS A 246 -19.11 2.08 13.94
N LEU A 247 -17.85 2.04 13.49
CA LEU A 247 -17.53 1.86 12.07
C LEU A 247 -18.10 0.55 11.53
N ASN A 248 -18.00 -0.54 12.29
CA ASN A 248 -18.52 -1.85 11.92
C ASN A 248 -20.05 -1.95 11.93
N LYS A 249 -20.74 -1.13 12.73
CA LYS A 249 -22.21 -1.06 12.77
C LYS A 249 -22.80 -0.29 11.58
N GLY A 250 -22.02 0.60 10.97
CA GLY A 250 -22.42 1.36 9.78
C GLY A 250 -21.67 0.91 8.53
N GLU A 251 -21.63 1.80 7.53
CA GLU A 251 -20.83 1.60 6.30
C GLU A 251 -19.32 1.87 6.51
N GLY A 252 -18.94 2.36 7.70
CA GLY A 252 -17.56 2.67 8.05
C GLY A 252 -17.00 3.84 7.24
N ASN A 253 -17.71 4.98 7.19
CA ASN A 253 -17.37 6.10 6.33
C ASN A 253 -16.32 7.05 6.95
N LEU A 254 -15.51 7.68 6.09
CA LEU A 254 -14.34 8.44 6.52
C LEU A 254 -14.69 9.75 7.25
N LYS A 255 -15.68 10.50 6.78
CA LYS A 255 -16.08 11.76 7.44
C LYS A 255 -16.73 11.47 8.79
N ASP A 256 -17.49 10.39 8.89
CA ASP A 256 -18.09 9.95 10.15
C ASP A 256 -17.01 9.63 11.19
N LEU A 257 -15.91 8.96 10.81
CA LEU A 257 -14.77 8.74 11.70
C LEU A 257 -14.18 10.05 12.23
N VAL A 258 -14.00 11.04 11.36
CA VAL A 258 -13.49 12.36 11.77
C VAL A 258 -14.43 13.01 12.81
N VAL A 259 -15.74 12.99 12.56
CA VAL A 259 -16.74 13.53 13.51
C VAL A 259 -16.71 12.76 14.83
N MET A 260 -16.67 11.43 14.80
CA MET A 260 -16.62 10.61 16.00
C MET A 260 -15.35 10.87 16.83
N ILE A 261 -14.20 11.13 16.19
CA ILE A 261 -12.97 11.54 16.87
C ILE A 261 -13.15 12.91 17.53
N ILE A 262 -13.73 13.88 16.82
CA ILE A 262 -14.00 15.22 17.37
C ILE A 262 -14.91 15.11 18.60
N GLU A 263 -15.93 14.25 18.57
CA GLU A 263 -16.87 14.06 19.69
C GLU A 263 -16.28 13.22 20.85
N SER A 264 -15.11 12.63 20.66
CA SER A 264 -14.50 11.72 21.63
C SER A 264 -13.95 12.44 22.87
N VAL A 265 -13.93 11.73 24.01
CA VAL A 265 -13.37 12.24 25.27
C VAL A 265 -11.91 12.69 25.13
N PRO A 266 -10.99 11.93 24.49
CA PRO A 266 -9.61 12.37 24.32
C PRO A 266 -9.45 13.70 23.58
N PHE A 267 -10.36 14.01 22.64
CA PHE A 267 -10.36 15.28 21.91
C PHE A 267 -11.00 16.42 22.71
N GLN A 268 -12.21 16.20 23.24
CA GLN A 268 -12.99 17.23 23.92
C GLN A 268 -12.43 17.61 25.29
N LYS A 269 -11.82 16.66 26.00
CA LYS A 269 -11.31 16.85 27.36
C LYS A 269 -9.80 16.74 27.40
N ARG A 270 -9.12 17.71 26.75
CA ARG A 270 -7.66 17.86 26.90
C ARG A 270 -7.36 18.21 28.36
N ARG A 271 -6.51 17.44 29.04
CA ARG A 271 -5.92 17.89 30.31
C ARG A 271 -5.18 19.18 30.01
N GLY A 272 -5.62 20.29 30.59
CA GLY A 272 -4.86 21.54 30.59
C GLY A 272 -3.45 21.24 31.10
N GLY A 273 -2.45 21.75 30.37
CA GLY A 273 -1.07 21.77 30.85
C GLY A 273 -0.93 22.61 32.10
#